data_AF-A0A7M7QI70-F1
#
_entry.id   AF-A0A7M7QI70-F1
#
_cell.length_a   1.000
_cell.length_b   1.000
_cell.length_c   1.000
_cell.angle_alpha   90.00
_cell.angle_beta   90.00
_cell.angle_gamma   90.00
#
_symmetry.space_group_name_H-M   'P 1'
#
loop_
_entity.id
_entity.type
_entity.pdbx_description
1 polymer ?
#
loop_
_entity_poly.entity_id
_entity_poly.type
_entity_poly.pdbx_seq_one_letter_code
_entity_poly.pdbx_strand_id
1 'polypeptide(L)'
;MSKRAPPDGTTSAAESDLSLLLLEDTSAATMTDSRTTRRSRLRGIVGICLLLALAGMLYLGYFCPDHVCALSSRDPKETTRLSEPLLSVHPAFKLQSIQGSLGYDDIFLNDTFQFDINAHDVMVFLHIQKTGGTLFGKHLVRDLDLQRPCSCQRRRKRCFCFRPNRNENWLFSRYSTGWKCGLHADWTELTSCVDSELNKIEGDNVKRRYFYITIIRHPVARYLSEFRHVQRGATWKGARHWCGGAQANIPQCYPGPNWKGVTLEQFMACPHNLASNRQTRMLADLSLVGCYNSSLSSIERDRLMLASAKRNLKYMPFFMLTEYQKVGQYSFEETFGMRFAVAFEQHNATLSAATMATLTPEQLDAVRRLNKLDLELYEFATNLAFQRFRHLRDRDPYFVQRFQHLGELPSRQSVTEFNWDSVIEDTTDID
;
A
#
# COMPACT_ATOMS: atom_id res chain seq x y z
N MET A 1 62.83 -53.83 -10.73
CA MET A 1 63.39 -54.94 -9.94
C MET A 1 63.47 -54.52 -8.49
N SER A 2 62.95 -55.39 -7.62
CA SER A 2 62.94 -55.45 -6.14
C SER A 2 63.87 -54.57 -5.28
N LYS A 3 63.23 -53.98 -4.26
CA LYS A 3 63.42 -54.12 -2.78
C LYS A 3 64.77 -53.76 -2.12
N ARG A 4 64.73 -52.92 -1.06
CA ARG A 4 64.77 -53.36 0.38
C ARG A 4 64.71 -52.20 1.39
N ALA A 5 63.66 -52.24 2.23
CA ALA A 5 63.53 -52.23 3.70
C ALA A 5 64.23 -51.20 4.66
N PRO A 6 63.63 -50.92 5.85
CA PRO A 6 63.92 -49.84 6.84
C PRO A 6 64.63 -50.40 8.13
N PRO A 7 64.68 -49.82 9.37
CA PRO A 7 63.55 -49.32 10.23
C PRO A 7 63.83 -48.19 11.29
N ASP A 8 62.73 -47.80 11.99
CA ASP A 8 62.51 -47.38 13.41
C ASP A 8 63.26 -46.22 14.16
N GLY A 9 62.47 -45.20 14.55
CA GLY A 9 61.96 -44.97 15.93
C GLY A 9 62.85 -44.36 17.04
N THR A 10 62.46 -43.22 17.63
CA THR A 10 62.28 -42.94 19.09
C THR A 10 62.00 -41.44 19.42
N THR A 11 61.53 -41.17 20.64
CA THR A 11 60.71 -40.04 21.15
C THR A 11 61.37 -39.18 22.26
N SER A 12 60.97 -37.88 22.33
CA SER A 12 60.69 -37.02 23.51
C SER A 12 61.75 -36.17 24.27
N ALA A 13 61.21 -35.09 24.87
CA ALA A 13 61.68 -34.17 25.95
C ALA A 13 62.55 -32.95 25.51
N ALA A 14 62.10 -31.69 25.56
CA ALA A 14 61.64 -30.82 26.67
C ALA A 14 62.79 -30.10 27.41
N GLU A 15 63.06 -28.84 27.05
CA GLU A 15 63.68 -27.81 27.90
C GLU A 15 63.65 -26.44 27.17
N SER A 16 62.95 -25.44 27.73
CA SER A 16 63.34 -24.01 27.78
C SER A 16 62.15 -23.09 28.11
N ASP A 17 61.73 -23.12 29.38
CA ASP A 17 60.99 -22.03 30.04
C ASP A 17 61.97 -21.36 31.01
N LEU A 18 62.60 -20.23 30.64
CA LEU A 18 63.23 -19.31 31.62
C LEU A 18 63.62 -17.92 31.10
N SER A 19 63.23 -17.51 29.88
CA SER A 19 63.73 -16.25 29.29
C SER A 19 62.68 -15.15 29.12
N LEU A 20 61.43 -15.39 29.50
CA LEU A 20 60.31 -14.50 29.12
C LEU A 20 59.56 -13.86 30.31
N LEU A 21 59.98 -14.11 31.56
CA LEU A 21 59.32 -13.59 32.77
C LEU A 21 60.06 -12.44 33.47
N LEU A 22 61.04 -11.79 32.83
CA LEU A 22 61.81 -10.69 33.43
C LEU A 22 61.72 -9.34 32.68
N LEU A 23 60.75 -9.18 31.77
CA LEU A 23 60.54 -7.94 31.02
C LEU A 23 59.26 -7.16 31.36
N GLU A 24 58.44 -7.64 32.31
CA GLU A 24 57.18 -6.96 32.69
C GLU A 24 57.28 -5.99 33.88
N ASP A 25 58.40 -5.97 34.62
CA ASP A 25 58.43 -5.29 35.93
C ASP A 25 59.08 -3.88 35.95
N THR A 26 59.42 -3.30 34.79
CA THR A 26 60.08 -1.97 34.72
C THR A 26 59.26 -0.85 34.08
N SER A 27 58.01 -1.10 33.68
CA SER A 27 57.14 -0.08 33.06
C SER A 27 56.05 0.48 34.00
N ALA A 28 55.89 -0.07 35.21
CA ALA A 28 54.83 0.33 36.14
C ALA A 28 55.14 1.56 37.02
N ALA A 29 56.41 2.00 37.10
CA ALA A 29 56.84 3.01 38.07
C ALA A 29 56.73 4.48 37.57
N THR A 30 56.47 4.73 36.28
CA THR A 30 56.38 6.10 35.70
C THR A 30 54.96 6.56 35.36
N MET A 31 53.93 5.76 35.70
CA MET A 31 52.52 6.01 35.36
C MET A 31 51.64 6.49 36.52
N THR A 32 52.22 6.79 37.68
CA THR A 32 51.47 7.21 38.88
C THR A 32 51.43 8.73 39.10
N ASP A 33 52.38 9.49 38.56
CA ASP A 33 52.47 10.94 38.79
C ASP A 33 51.66 11.82 37.79
N SER A 34 51.25 11.26 36.64
CA SER A 34 50.44 11.97 35.64
C SER A 34 48.91 11.88 35.84
N ARG A 35 48.45 10.97 36.71
CA ARG A 35 47.01 10.73 36.95
C ARG A 35 46.39 11.69 37.97
N THR A 36 47.17 12.18 38.93
CA THR A 36 46.74 13.12 39.98
C THR A 36 46.54 14.53 39.43
N THR A 37 47.44 15.01 38.58
CA THR A 37 47.33 16.32 37.89
C THR A 37 46.19 16.37 36.86
N ARG A 38 45.88 15.27 36.17
CA ARG A 38 44.78 15.19 35.19
C ARG A 38 43.39 15.16 35.85
N ARG A 39 43.25 14.52 37.03
CA ARG A 39 42.00 14.49 37.80
C ARG A 39 41.64 15.84 38.43
N SER A 40 42.63 16.65 38.84
CA SER A 40 42.36 17.97 39.42
C SER A 40 41.86 18.97 38.36
N ARG A 41 42.47 18.95 37.16
CA ARG A 41 42.04 19.78 36.01
C ARG A 41 40.64 19.39 35.50
N LEU A 42 40.32 18.10 35.46
CA LEU A 42 39.00 17.63 35.03
C LEU A 42 37.89 18.04 36.03
N ARG A 43 38.17 17.99 37.34
CA ARG A 43 37.23 18.49 38.37
C ARG A 43 37.00 19.99 38.28
N GLY A 44 38.03 20.77 37.96
CA GLY A 44 37.91 22.20 37.71
C GLY A 44 37.01 22.52 36.50
N ILE A 45 37.21 21.81 35.38
CA ILE A 45 36.41 22.00 34.17
C ILE A 45 34.94 21.62 34.39
N VAL A 46 34.68 20.49 35.06
CA VAL A 46 33.30 20.07 35.39
C VAL A 46 32.62 21.08 36.32
N GLY A 47 33.35 21.63 37.29
CA GLY A 47 32.85 22.69 38.17
C GLY A 47 32.47 23.96 37.39
N ILE A 48 33.30 24.38 36.43
CA ILE A 48 33.03 25.54 35.56
C ILE A 48 31.81 25.28 34.68
N CYS A 49 31.67 24.09 34.08
CA CYS A 49 30.51 23.76 33.26
C CYS A 49 29.19 23.75 34.06
N LEU A 50 29.21 23.24 35.29
CA LEU A 50 28.04 23.27 36.17
C LEU A 50 27.66 24.70 36.58
N LEU A 51 28.66 25.53 36.87
CA LEU A 51 28.44 26.96 37.16
C LEU A 51 27.85 27.71 35.96
N LEU A 52 28.34 27.45 34.74
CA LEU A 52 27.80 28.06 33.52
C LEU A 52 26.37 27.58 33.22
N ALA A 53 26.07 26.30 33.47
CA ALA A 53 24.72 25.77 33.30
C ALA A 53 23.73 26.39 34.30
N LEU A 54 24.13 26.50 35.57
CA LEU A 54 23.29 27.12 36.61
C LEU A 54 23.10 28.62 36.36
N ALA A 55 24.16 29.33 35.95
CA ALA A 55 24.07 30.74 35.57
C ALA A 55 23.18 30.92 34.33
N GLY A 56 23.26 30.02 33.34
CA GLY A 56 22.39 30.02 32.18
C GLY A 56 20.92 29.78 32.52
N MET A 57 20.63 28.85 33.44
CA MET A 57 19.28 28.58 33.94
C MET A 57 18.71 29.77 34.73
N LEU A 58 19.52 30.42 35.56
CA LEU A 58 19.12 31.63 36.29
C LEU A 58 18.93 32.83 35.35
N TYR A 59 19.79 32.98 34.35
CA TYR A 59 19.69 34.04 33.34
C TYR A 59 18.44 33.86 32.47
N LEU A 60 18.17 32.63 31.98
CA LEU A 60 16.97 32.31 31.23
C LEU A 60 15.71 32.44 32.11
N GLY A 61 15.77 32.04 33.38
CA GLY A 61 14.66 32.21 34.33
C GLY A 61 14.37 33.66 34.71
N TYR A 62 15.39 34.54 34.72
CA TYR A 62 15.23 35.96 35.03
C TYR A 62 14.75 36.78 33.82
N PHE A 63 15.11 36.39 32.59
CA PHE A 63 14.77 37.11 31.36
C PHE A 63 13.63 36.50 30.54
N CYS A 64 13.11 35.30 30.86
CA CYS A 64 11.90 34.77 30.23
C CYS A 64 10.63 35.17 31.02
N PRO A 65 9.75 36.02 30.46
CA PRO A 65 8.44 36.27 31.04
C PRO A 65 7.56 35.00 30.89
N ASP A 66 6.71 34.76 31.88
CA ASP A 66 5.92 33.53 32.19
C ASP A 66 5.00 32.93 31.10
N HIS A 67 5.26 33.12 29.81
CA HIS A 67 4.32 32.74 28.76
C HIS A 67 4.87 31.85 27.65
N VAL A 68 6.17 31.53 27.61
CA VAL A 68 6.67 30.56 26.61
C VAL A 68 7.93 29.83 27.10
N CYS A 69 7.76 28.68 27.75
CA CYS A 69 8.66 27.52 27.63
C CYS A 69 8.11 26.30 28.41
N ALA A 70 7.46 25.42 27.66
CA ALA A 70 7.37 23.96 27.81
C ALA A 70 7.22 23.35 29.22
N LEU A 71 5.95 23.08 29.61
CA LEU A 71 5.42 21.80 30.15
C LEU A 71 4.09 22.08 30.86
N SER A 72 3.01 22.29 30.10
CA SER A 72 1.67 22.14 30.66
C SER A 72 0.67 21.87 29.54
N SER A 73 0.00 20.72 29.65
CA SER A 73 -1.18 20.35 28.89
C SER A 73 -2.25 21.42 29.03
N ARG A 74 -2.68 22.05 27.93
CA ARG A 74 -3.91 22.83 27.90
C ARG A 74 -4.73 22.55 26.65
N ASP A 75 -5.97 22.15 26.91
CA ASP A 75 -7.10 22.12 25.99
C ASP A 75 -7.25 23.43 25.20
N PRO A 76 -7.72 23.40 23.94
CA PRO A 76 -8.03 24.61 23.22
C PRO A 76 -9.46 25.09 23.53
N LYS A 77 -9.57 26.25 24.19
CA LYS A 77 -10.73 27.12 24.06
C LYS A 77 -10.60 27.96 22.78
N GLU A 78 -11.48 27.64 21.84
CA GLU A 78 -12.24 28.52 20.95
C GLU A 78 -11.58 29.85 20.51
N THR A 79 -11.12 29.87 19.26
CA THR A 79 -11.04 31.10 18.46
C THR A 79 -11.50 30.79 17.04
N THR A 80 -12.50 31.52 16.60
CA THR A 80 -13.31 31.33 15.40
C THR A 80 -12.47 31.43 14.12
N ARG A 81 -12.25 30.31 13.43
CA ARG A 81 -11.90 30.25 12.00
C ARG A 81 -12.65 29.07 11.37
N LEU A 82 -13.09 29.28 10.13
CA LEU A 82 -14.04 28.46 9.38
C LEU A 82 -13.87 26.95 9.57
N SER A 83 -15.00 26.31 9.86
CA SER A 83 -15.20 24.88 10.05
C SER A 83 -14.87 24.05 8.80
N GLU A 84 -13.78 23.29 8.85
CA GLU A 84 -13.70 21.97 8.20
C GLU A 84 -14.01 20.91 9.26
N PRO A 85 -14.83 19.87 8.98
CA PRO A 85 -15.10 18.83 9.95
C PRO A 85 -13.89 17.89 10.02
N LEU A 86 -12.99 18.16 10.97
CA LEU A 86 -11.96 17.21 11.38
C LEU A 86 -12.68 15.96 11.88
N LEU A 87 -12.57 14.86 11.13
CA LEU A 87 -12.98 13.53 11.57
C LEU A 87 -12.33 13.25 12.93
N SER A 88 -13.13 13.31 14.01
CA SER A 88 -12.74 12.90 15.35
C SER A 88 -12.17 11.49 15.27
N VAL A 89 -10.85 11.38 15.38
CA VAL A 89 -10.10 10.13 15.34
C VAL A 89 -10.57 9.29 16.54
N HIS A 90 -11.44 8.31 16.32
CA HIS A 90 -11.77 7.33 17.36
C HIS A 90 -10.47 6.71 17.90
N PRO A 91 -10.34 6.45 19.21
CA PRO A 91 -9.14 5.87 19.80
C PRO A 91 -8.76 4.48 19.24
N ALA A 92 -9.67 3.81 18.52
CA ALA A 92 -9.40 2.59 17.76
C ALA A 92 -8.45 2.79 16.56
N PHE A 93 -8.29 4.03 16.09
CA PHE A 93 -7.51 4.37 14.91
C PHE A 93 -6.02 4.63 15.23
N LYS A 94 -5.41 3.83 16.12
CA LYS A 94 -3.94 3.81 16.20
C LYS A 94 -3.41 3.39 14.83
N LEU A 95 -2.61 4.28 14.22
CA LEU A 95 -1.84 3.95 13.04
C LEU A 95 -0.94 2.76 13.43
N GLN A 96 -1.34 1.54 13.12
CA GLN A 96 -0.31 0.59 12.71
C GLN A 96 0.19 1.20 11.41
N SER A 97 1.31 1.92 11.47
CA SER A 97 2.08 2.14 10.24
C SER A 97 2.31 0.74 9.73
N ILE A 98 1.62 0.34 8.65
CA ILE A 98 1.90 -0.94 8.00
C ILE A 98 3.39 -0.89 7.74
N GLN A 99 4.15 -1.77 8.37
CA GLN A 99 5.61 -1.64 8.42
C GLN A 99 6.13 -1.60 6.98
N GLY A 100 6.77 -0.48 6.61
CA GLY A 100 7.27 -0.25 5.24
C GLY A 100 6.24 0.27 4.23
N SER A 101 4.97 0.47 4.55
CA SER A 101 4.05 1.11 3.61
C SER A 101 4.26 2.62 3.55
N LEU A 102 4.31 3.19 2.35
CA LEU A 102 4.40 4.63 2.12
C LEU A 102 3.08 5.16 1.57
N GLY A 103 2.62 6.28 2.13
CA GLY A 103 1.39 6.94 1.74
C GLY A 103 1.60 8.09 0.77
N TYR A 104 0.50 8.74 0.39
CA TYR A 104 0.50 9.94 -0.46
C TYR A 104 1.33 11.07 0.14
N ASP A 105 1.09 11.41 1.40
CA ASP A 105 1.79 12.52 2.04
C ASP A 105 3.32 12.28 2.09
N ASP A 106 3.77 11.03 2.24
CA ASP A 106 5.19 10.68 2.22
C ASP A 106 5.84 10.94 0.85
N ILE A 107 5.17 10.59 -0.24
CA ILE A 107 5.67 10.79 -1.62
C ILE A 107 5.67 12.28 -2.00
N PHE A 108 4.63 13.01 -1.62
CA PHE A 108 4.36 14.35 -2.15
C PHE A 108 4.91 15.50 -1.30
N LEU A 109 5.09 15.30 0.00
CA LEU A 109 5.70 16.30 0.89
C LEU A 109 7.22 16.16 0.95
N ASN A 110 7.77 15.06 0.45
CA ASN A 110 9.20 14.80 0.52
C ASN A 110 9.72 14.30 -0.82
N ASP A 111 10.36 15.18 -1.59
CA ASP A 111 10.88 14.92 -2.93
C ASP A 111 11.89 13.75 -2.99
N THR A 112 12.40 13.29 -1.85
CA THR A 112 13.27 12.11 -1.76
C THR A 112 12.52 10.78 -1.76
N PHE A 113 11.19 10.77 -1.58
CA PHE A 113 10.37 9.56 -1.48
C PHE A 113 9.67 9.23 -2.80
N GLN A 114 10.46 9.00 -3.84
CA GLN A 114 9.96 8.46 -5.10
C GLN A 114 9.97 6.93 -5.09
N PHE A 115 9.13 6.33 -5.94
CA PHE A 115 9.13 4.89 -6.16
C PHE A 115 10.41 4.48 -6.91
N ASP A 116 11.19 3.58 -6.31
CA ASP A 116 12.43 3.07 -6.89
C ASP A 116 12.29 1.59 -7.27
N ILE A 117 12.10 1.36 -8.57
CA ILE A 117 12.00 0.01 -9.15
C ILE A 117 13.29 -0.81 -8.99
N ASN A 118 14.45 -0.16 -8.89
CA ASN A 118 15.75 -0.81 -8.75
C ASN A 118 16.08 -1.19 -7.30
N ALA A 119 15.43 -0.53 -6.33
CA ALA A 119 15.51 -0.85 -4.90
C ALA A 119 14.56 -2.01 -4.53
N HIS A 120 13.86 -1.90 -3.40
CA HIS A 120 12.98 -2.94 -2.86
C HIS A 120 11.52 -2.47 -2.75
N ASP A 121 11.15 -1.46 -3.53
CA ASP A 121 9.79 -0.93 -3.55
C ASP A 121 8.87 -1.88 -4.33
N VAL A 122 7.67 -2.09 -3.80
CA VAL A 122 6.65 -2.96 -4.39
C VAL A 122 5.35 -2.22 -4.50
N MET A 123 4.84 -2.11 -5.72
CA MET A 123 3.50 -1.64 -6.00
C MET A 123 2.49 -2.77 -5.76
N VAL A 124 1.46 -2.52 -4.97
CA VAL A 124 0.43 -3.51 -4.63
C VAL A 124 -0.91 -3.06 -5.18
N PHE A 125 -1.44 -3.78 -6.17
CA PHE A 125 -2.72 -3.44 -6.78
C PHE A 125 -3.89 -4.17 -6.10
N LEU A 126 -4.65 -3.42 -5.29
CA LEU A 126 -5.90 -3.87 -4.69
C LEU A 126 -7.04 -3.78 -5.73
N HIS A 127 -7.37 -4.92 -6.33
CA HIS A 127 -8.38 -5.01 -7.38
C HIS A 127 -9.78 -5.28 -6.81
N ILE A 128 -10.60 -4.24 -6.69
CA ILE A 128 -12.02 -4.36 -6.33
C ILE A 128 -12.84 -4.83 -7.53
N GLN A 129 -13.80 -5.75 -7.32
CA GLN A 129 -14.62 -6.26 -8.41
C GLN A 129 -15.38 -5.14 -9.14
N LYS A 130 -15.34 -5.22 -10.47
CA LYS A 130 -16.11 -4.39 -11.41
C LYS A 130 -15.79 -2.90 -11.41
N THR A 131 -14.59 -2.52 -10.98
CA THR A 131 -14.04 -1.16 -11.09
C THR A 131 -13.16 -0.95 -12.33
N GLY A 132 -13.17 -1.87 -13.29
CA GLY A 132 -12.30 -1.78 -14.48
C GLY A 132 -10.88 -2.29 -14.26
N GLY A 133 -10.59 -2.93 -13.12
CA GLY A 133 -9.25 -3.40 -12.78
C GLY A 133 -8.65 -4.47 -13.71
N THR A 134 -9.45 -5.17 -14.52
CA THR A 134 -8.93 -6.03 -15.61
C THR A 134 -8.14 -5.22 -16.62
N LEU A 135 -8.65 -4.06 -17.05
CA LEU A 135 -8.00 -3.21 -18.06
C LEU A 135 -6.76 -2.55 -17.46
N PHE A 136 -6.91 -1.87 -16.32
CA PHE A 136 -5.80 -1.21 -15.64
C PHE A 136 -4.69 -2.19 -15.23
N GLY A 137 -5.05 -3.37 -14.73
CA GLY A 137 -4.06 -4.40 -14.40
C GLY A 137 -3.25 -4.85 -15.61
N LYS A 138 -3.81 -4.81 -16.83
CA LYS A 138 -3.08 -5.08 -18.07
C LYS A 138 -2.18 -3.92 -18.46
N HIS A 139 -2.64 -2.68 -18.32
CA HIS A 139 -1.79 -1.50 -18.51
C HIS A 139 -0.52 -1.59 -17.63
N LEU A 140 -0.67 -1.98 -16.35
CA LEU A 140 0.47 -2.16 -15.43
C LEU A 140 1.49 -3.21 -15.88
N VAL A 141 1.08 -4.28 -16.57
CA VAL A 141 1.99 -5.38 -16.95
C VAL A 141 2.42 -5.37 -18.42
N ARG A 142 1.78 -4.57 -19.28
CA ARG A 142 2.04 -4.56 -20.73
C ARG A 142 2.48 -3.21 -21.27
N ASP A 143 1.99 -2.13 -20.67
CA ASP A 143 2.04 -0.82 -21.34
C ASP A 143 2.99 0.15 -20.64
N LEU A 144 3.50 -0.16 -19.45
CA LEU A 144 4.51 0.69 -18.81
C LEU A 144 5.84 0.65 -19.58
N ASP A 145 6.42 1.83 -19.80
CA ASP A 145 7.77 2.00 -20.32
C ASP A 145 8.80 1.72 -19.22
N LEU A 146 9.36 0.51 -19.24
CA LEU A 146 10.27 0.01 -18.22
C LEU A 146 11.60 -0.37 -18.85
N GLN A 147 12.69 -0.13 -18.12
CA GLN A 147 14.04 -0.61 -18.49
C GLN A 147 14.04 -2.13 -18.74
N ARG A 148 13.27 -2.88 -17.94
CA ARG A 148 12.97 -4.29 -18.14
C ARG A 148 11.45 -4.48 -18.16
N PRO A 149 10.83 -4.65 -19.35
CA PRO A 149 9.41 -4.93 -19.46
C PRO A 149 9.02 -6.25 -18.80
N CYS A 150 7.76 -6.38 -18.37
CA CYS A 150 7.26 -7.67 -17.89
C CYS A 150 7.21 -8.70 -19.02
N SER A 151 7.56 -9.95 -18.70
CA SER A 151 7.47 -11.06 -19.65
C SER A 151 6.11 -11.74 -19.56
N CYS A 152 5.21 -11.45 -20.51
CA CYS A 152 3.88 -12.05 -20.61
C CYS A 152 3.84 -13.16 -21.68
N GLN A 153 3.47 -14.39 -21.30
CA GLN A 153 3.30 -15.49 -22.26
C GLN A 153 1.84 -15.55 -22.75
N ARG A 154 1.59 -15.67 -24.06
CA ARG A 154 0.22 -15.67 -24.64
C ARG A 154 -0.75 -16.67 -23.99
N ARG A 155 -0.28 -17.84 -23.56
CA ARG A 155 -1.11 -18.88 -22.92
C ARG A 155 -1.23 -18.77 -21.41
N ARG A 156 -0.50 -17.85 -20.76
CA ARG A 156 -0.52 -17.67 -19.31
C ARG A 156 -1.08 -16.30 -18.99
N LYS A 157 -2.10 -16.27 -18.14
CA LYS A 157 -2.66 -15.01 -17.62
C LYS A 157 -1.63 -14.21 -16.82
N ARG A 158 -0.64 -14.88 -16.21
CA ARG A 158 0.38 -14.26 -15.37
C ARG A 158 1.64 -13.90 -16.17
N CYS A 159 2.10 -12.67 -16.00
CA CYS A 159 3.36 -12.13 -16.48
C CYS A 159 4.43 -12.14 -15.38
N PHE A 160 5.70 -12.18 -15.77
CA PHE A 160 6.82 -12.01 -14.85
C PHE A 160 7.29 -10.56 -14.87
N CYS A 161 7.01 -9.82 -13.79
CA CYS A 161 7.36 -8.41 -13.65
C CYS A 161 8.53 -8.26 -12.68
N PHE A 162 9.73 -8.52 -13.19
CA PHE A 162 10.96 -8.47 -12.40
C PHE A 162 11.66 -7.12 -12.50
N ARG A 163 12.44 -6.80 -11.46
CA ARG A 163 13.29 -5.61 -11.43
C ARG A 163 14.32 -5.64 -12.57
N PRO A 164 14.82 -4.46 -13.01
CA PRO A 164 15.83 -4.40 -14.07
C PRO A 164 17.13 -5.16 -13.73
N ASN A 165 17.56 -5.08 -12.47
CA ASN A 165 18.84 -5.60 -12.00
C ASN A 165 18.78 -7.03 -11.42
N ARG A 166 17.60 -7.58 -11.11
CA ARG A 166 17.44 -8.90 -10.47
C ARG A 166 16.06 -9.52 -10.67
N ASN A 167 15.93 -10.81 -10.36
CA ASN A 167 14.69 -11.57 -10.52
C ASN A 167 13.77 -11.48 -9.28
N GLU A 168 13.53 -10.26 -8.80
CA GLU A 168 12.59 -9.94 -7.73
C GLU A 168 11.39 -9.18 -8.28
N ASN A 169 10.21 -9.32 -7.68
CA ASN A 169 8.99 -8.67 -8.12
C ASN A 169 8.95 -7.22 -7.63
N TRP A 170 8.64 -6.29 -8.53
CA TRP A 170 8.31 -4.90 -8.17
C TRP A 170 6.80 -4.64 -8.16
N LEU A 171 5.99 -5.58 -8.67
CA LEU A 171 4.53 -5.48 -8.75
C LEU A 171 3.86 -6.71 -8.13
N PHE A 172 2.97 -6.49 -7.18
CA PHE A 172 2.08 -7.49 -6.60
C PHE A 172 0.64 -7.26 -7.10
N SER A 173 0.17 -8.15 -7.97
CA SER A 173 -1.15 -8.01 -8.63
C SER A 173 -1.64 -9.37 -9.17
N ARG A 174 -2.92 -9.42 -9.59
CA ARG A 174 -3.49 -10.57 -10.33
C ARG A 174 -2.60 -11.03 -11.49
N TYR A 175 -2.07 -10.08 -12.26
CA TYR A 175 -1.35 -10.36 -13.51
C TYR A 175 0.17 -10.50 -13.33
N SER A 176 0.73 -10.26 -12.14
CA SER A 176 2.15 -10.46 -11.85
C SER A 176 2.38 -11.64 -10.90
N THR A 177 1.87 -11.58 -9.67
CA THR A 177 2.08 -12.60 -8.64
C THR A 177 0.93 -13.61 -8.59
N GLY A 178 -0.25 -13.23 -9.10
CA GLY A 178 -1.49 -14.00 -8.99
C GLY A 178 -2.22 -13.70 -7.68
N TRP A 179 -3.23 -14.50 -7.36
CA TRP A 179 -4.04 -14.37 -6.14
C TRP A 179 -3.38 -14.98 -4.90
N LYS A 180 -2.11 -14.64 -4.62
CA LYS A 180 -1.33 -15.22 -3.51
C LYS A 180 -1.99 -15.00 -2.15
N CYS A 181 -2.54 -13.81 -1.94
CA CYS A 181 -3.26 -13.44 -0.72
C CYS A 181 -4.76 -13.77 -0.74
N GLY A 182 -5.26 -14.47 -1.77
CA GLY A 182 -6.68 -14.75 -1.94
C GLY A 182 -7.26 -14.07 -3.18
N LEU A 183 -8.33 -14.65 -3.72
CA LEU A 183 -9.05 -14.12 -4.87
C LEU A 183 -9.69 -12.77 -4.50
N HIS A 184 -9.31 -11.69 -5.18
CA HIS A 184 -9.74 -10.33 -4.87
C HIS A 184 -9.51 -9.94 -3.40
N ALA A 185 -8.32 -10.28 -2.88
CA ALA A 185 -7.90 -9.93 -1.53
C ALA A 185 -8.11 -8.43 -1.25
N ASP A 186 -8.79 -8.13 -0.15
CA ASP A 186 -9.10 -6.76 0.27
C ASP A 186 -7.96 -6.10 1.06
N TRP A 187 -8.17 -4.88 1.56
CA TRP A 187 -7.17 -4.16 2.35
C TRP A 187 -6.72 -4.94 3.58
N THR A 188 -7.65 -5.58 4.30
CA THR A 188 -7.37 -6.36 5.51
C THR A 188 -6.53 -7.60 5.16
N GLU A 189 -6.88 -8.27 4.05
CA GLU A 189 -6.16 -9.44 3.57
C GLU A 189 -4.76 -9.08 3.04
N LEU A 190 -4.63 -8.05 2.21
CA LEU A 190 -3.36 -7.71 1.57
C LEU A 190 -2.34 -7.16 2.57
N THR A 191 -2.75 -6.29 3.49
CA THR A 191 -1.84 -5.67 4.48
C THR A 191 -1.31 -6.67 5.51
N SER A 192 -2.00 -7.78 5.73
CA SER A 192 -1.57 -8.87 6.60
C SER A 192 -0.82 -10.00 5.88
N CYS A 193 -0.78 -10.01 4.54
CA CYS A 193 -0.29 -11.14 3.75
C CYS A 193 0.89 -10.84 2.82
N VAL A 194 0.91 -9.67 2.17
CA VAL A 194 1.82 -9.42 1.03
C VAL A 194 3.30 -9.60 1.39
N ASP A 195 3.74 -9.09 2.55
CA ASP A 195 5.12 -9.20 2.99
C ASP A 195 5.54 -10.66 3.22
N SER A 196 4.74 -11.42 3.96
CA SER A 196 4.95 -12.85 4.17
C SER A 196 5.01 -13.63 2.84
N GLU A 197 4.11 -13.34 1.88
CA GLU A 197 4.13 -14.04 0.59
C GLU A 197 5.36 -13.70 -0.25
N LEU A 198 5.85 -12.47 -0.21
CA LEU A 198 7.08 -12.10 -0.91
C LEU A 198 8.31 -12.68 -0.23
N ASN A 199 8.35 -12.73 1.11
CA ASN A 199 9.44 -13.36 1.85
C ASN A 199 9.58 -14.86 1.51
N LYS A 200 8.47 -15.57 1.28
CA LYS A 200 8.49 -16.97 0.81
C LYS A 200 9.10 -17.15 -0.58
N ILE A 201 9.07 -16.12 -1.42
CA ILE A 201 9.52 -16.18 -2.82
C ILE A 201 10.95 -15.68 -2.96
N GLU A 202 11.31 -14.63 -2.22
CA GLU A 202 12.54 -13.84 -2.42
C GLU A 202 13.46 -13.84 -1.19
N GLY A 203 13.04 -14.42 -0.07
CA GLY A 203 13.74 -14.39 1.22
C GLY A 203 13.27 -13.25 2.13
N ASP A 204 13.54 -13.42 3.43
CA ASP A 204 13.13 -12.55 4.55
C ASP A 204 14.14 -11.44 4.90
N ASN A 205 15.32 -11.47 4.29
CA ASN A 205 16.38 -10.47 4.52
C ASN A 205 16.12 -9.12 3.83
N VAL A 206 15.05 -9.01 3.04
CA VAL A 206 14.76 -7.83 2.21
C VAL A 206 13.72 -6.94 2.89
N LYS A 207 14.13 -5.75 3.30
CA LYS A 207 13.20 -4.71 3.77
C LYS A 207 12.54 -4.02 2.57
N ARG A 208 11.26 -4.30 2.35
CA ARG A 208 10.47 -3.73 1.24
C ARG A 208 9.69 -2.51 1.68
N ARG A 209 9.37 -1.65 0.71
CA ARG A 209 8.37 -0.59 0.87
C ARG A 209 7.15 -0.88 0.01
N TYR A 210 5.95 -0.69 0.55
CA TYR A 210 4.70 -1.06 -0.12
C TYR A 210 3.85 0.14 -0.52
N PHE A 211 3.54 0.21 -1.81
CA PHE A 211 2.76 1.28 -2.43
C PHE A 211 1.42 0.73 -2.90
N TYR A 212 0.41 0.85 -2.05
CA TYR A 212 -0.92 0.32 -2.35
C TYR A 212 -1.67 1.24 -3.30
N ILE A 213 -2.24 0.65 -4.35
CA ILE A 213 -3.04 1.37 -5.33
C ILE A 213 -4.36 0.67 -5.62
N THR A 214 -5.37 1.42 -6.05
CA THR A 214 -6.68 0.86 -6.39
C THR A 214 -7.43 1.68 -7.45
N ILE A 215 -8.62 1.19 -7.83
CA ILE A 215 -9.55 1.89 -8.71
C ILE A 215 -10.92 1.91 -8.05
N ILE A 216 -11.54 3.08 -8.07
CA ILE A 216 -12.88 3.35 -7.55
C ILE A 216 -13.82 3.60 -8.72
N ARG A 217 -15.08 3.21 -8.58
CA ARG A 217 -16.13 3.39 -9.59
C ARG A 217 -17.41 3.88 -8.97
N HIS A 218 -18.23 4.61 -9.74
CA HIS A 218 -19.54 5.04 -9.29
C HIS A 218 -20.36 3.84 -8.77
N PRO A 219 -20.85 3.87 -7.51
CA PRO A 219 -21.36 2.69 -6.82
C PRO A 219 -22.53 1.99 -7.52
N VAL A 220 -23.46 2.77 -8.07
CA VAL A 220 -24.60 2.22 -8.83
C VAL A 220 -24.12 1.49 -10.08
N ALA A 221 -23.22 2.09 -10.86
CA ALA A 221 -22.69 1.49 -12.07
C ALA A 221 -21.88 0.22 -11.77
N ARG A 222 -21.09 0.26 -10.69
CA ARG A 222 -20.32 -0.87 -10.16
C ARG A 222 -21.23 -2.02 -9.70
N TYR A 223 -22.27 -1.72 -8.93
CA TYR A 223 -23.24 -2.70 -8.44
C TYR A 223 -24.01 -3.36 -9.58
N LEU A 224 -24.51 -2.59 -10.54
CA LEU A 224 -25.21 -3.15 -11.71
C LEU A 224 -24.26 -3.95 -12.62
N SER A 225 -23.00 -3.54 -12.73
CA SER A 225 -21.98 -4.32 -13.44
C SER A 225 -21.70 -5.66 -12.76
N GLU A 226 -21.73 -5.70 -11.42
CA GLU A 226 -21.61 -6.93 -10.63
C GLU A 226 -22.83 -7.82 -10.78
N PHE A 227 -24.03 -7.26 -10.61
CA PHE A 227 -25.30 -7.96 -10.86
C PHE A 227 -25.30 -8.68 -12.21
N ARG A 228 -24.98 -7.97 -13.30
CA ARG A 228 -24.95 -8.59 -14.64
C ARG A 228 -23.87 -9.67 -14.78
N HIS A 229 -22.75 -9.54 -14.05
CA HIS A 229 -21.71 -10.56 -14.07
C HIS A 229 -22.14 -11.82 -13.31
N VAL A 230 -22.76 -11.64 -12.15
CA VAL A 230 -23.32 -12.72 -11.33
C VAL A 230 -24.46 -13.43 -12.05
N GLN A 231 -25.35 -12.67 -12.72
CA GLN A 231 -26.42 -13.19 -13.56
C GLN A 231 -25.90 -14.12 -14.68
N ARG A 232 -24.67 -13.92 -15.16
CA ARG A 232 -24.02 -14.80 -16.13
C ARG A 232 -23.22 -15.96 -15.52
N GLY A 233 -23.10 -16.01 -14.19
CA GLY A 233 -22.51 -17.15 -13.46
C GLY A 233 -21.33 -16.81 -12.55
N ALA A 234 -20.87 -15.55 -12.49
CA ALA A 234 -19.78 -15.19 -11.59
C ALA A 234 -20.18 -15.34 -10.11
N THR A 235 -19.26 -15.84 -9.28
CA THR A 235 -19.48 -16.02 -7.83
C THR A 235 -18.36 -15.46 -6.97
N TRP A 236 -17.11 -15.56 -7.44
CA TRP A 236 -15.91 -15.34 -6.63
C TRP A 236 -15.86 -16.17 -5.34
N LYS A 237 -16.51 -17.35 -5.31
CA LYS A 237 -16.60 -18.24 -4.14
C LYS A 237 -15.25 -18.69 -3.56
N GLY A 238 -14.16 -18.56 -4.33
CA GLY A 238 -12.79 -18.82 -3.87
C GLY A 238 -12.12 -17.67 -3.09
N ALA A 239 -12.82 -16.55 -2.88
CA ALA A 239 -12.35 -15.49 -1.99
C ALA A 239 -12.30 -15.98 -0.55
N ARG A 240 -11.20 -15.69 0.16
CA ARG A 240 -11.00 -16.19 1.52
C ARG A 240 -11.73 -15.32 2.53
N HIS A 241 -11.76 -14.00 2.34
CA HIS A 241 -12.33 -13.08 3.33
C HIS A 241 -11.62 -13.24 4.68
N TRP A 242 -10.29 -13.35 4.64
CA TRP A 242 -9.45 -13.59 5.80
C TRP A 242 -9.41 -12.35 6.70
N CYS A 243 -9.80 -12.49 7.95
CA CYS A 243 -9.79 -11.40 8.92
C CYS A 243 -9.68 -11.98 10.34
N GLY A 244 -8.93 -11.32 11.22
CA GLY A 244 -8.76 -11.77 12.61
C GLY A 244 -8.08 -13.15 12.73
N GLY A 245 -7.26 -13.54 11.74
CA GLY A 245 -6.55 -14.82 11.74
C GLY A 245 -7.37 -16.03 11.28
N ALA A 246 -8.58 -15.83 10.75
CA ALA A 246 -9.42 -16.91 10.25
C ALA A 246 -10.13 -16.53 8.93
N GLN A 247 -10.55 -17.56 8.20
CA GLN A 247 -11.41 -17.41 7.03
C GLN A 247 -12.85 -17.10 7.49
N ALA A 248 -13.50 -16.10 6.90
CA ALA A 248 -14.88 -15.76 7.27
C ALA A 248 -15.89 -16.80 6.75
N ASN A 249 -16.89 -17.11 7.59
CA ASN A 249 -18.04 -17.94 7.21
C ASN A 249 -19.23 -17.05 6.83
N ILE A 250 -19.35 -16.69 5.55
CA ILE A 250 -20.39 -15.79 5.06
C ILE A 250 -21.50 -16.63 4.39
N PRO A 251 -22.78 -16.50 4.80
CA PRO A 251 -23.87 -17.22 4.18
C PRO A 251 -23.99 -16.90 2.68
N GLN A 252 -24.22 -17.94 1.87
CA GLN A 252 -24.40 -17.80 0.43
C GLN A 252 -25.79 -17.26 0.09
N CYS A 253 -25.87 -16.42 -0.94
CA CYS A 253 -27.16 -15.92 -1.46
C CYS A 253 -27.86 -16.86 -2.43
N TYR A 254 -27.20 -17.97 -2.81
CA TYR A 254 -27.69 -18.91 -3.80
C TYR A 254 -27.46 -20.35 -3.30
N PRO A 255 -28.40 -21.28 -3.55
CA PRO A 255 -28.33 -22.64 -3.02
C PRO A 255 -27.42 -23.57 -3.84
N GLY A 256 -27.09 -23.18 -5.07
CA GLY A 256 -26.39 -24.02 -6.04
C GLY A 256 -24.92 -23.65 -6.26
N PRO A 257 -24.32 -24.09 -7.39
CA PRO A 257 -22.91 -23.80 -7.70
C PRO A 257 -22.65 -22.32 -8.06
N ASN A 258 -23.68 -21.60 -8.51
CA ASN A 258 -23.65 -20.20 -8.88
C ASN A 258 -25.05 -19.57 -8.79
N TRP A 259 -25.14 -18.27 -9.08
CA TRP A 259 -26.38 -17.48 -9.08
C TRP A 259 -26.81 -17.08 -10.49
N LYS A 260 -26.59 -17.97 -11.48
CA LYS A 260 -26.93 -17.72 -12.88
C LYS A 260 -28.44 -17.47 -13.04
N GLY A 261 -28.80 -16.46 -13.84
CA GLY A 261 -30.19 -16.10 -14.10
C GLY A 261 -30.89 -15.30 -13.00
N VAL A 262 -30.20 -14.93 -11.91
CA VAL A 262 -30.76 -14.10 -10.83
C VAL A 262 -31.39 -12.81 -11.39
N THR A 263 -32.56 -12.42 -10.88
CA THR A 263 -33.18 -11.12 -11.18
C THR A 263 -32.57 -9.99 -10.33
N LEU A 264 -32.78 -8.73 -10.69
CA LEU A 264 -32.25 -7.63 -9.89
C LEU A 264 -32.88 -7.61 -8.49
N GLU A 265 -34.17 -7.94 -8.39
CA GLU A 265 -34.93 -8.00 -7.14
C GLU A 265 -34.36 -9.07 -6.21
N GLN A 266 -34.12 -10.27 -6.72
CA GLN A 266 -33.50 -11.36 -5.96
C GLN A 266 -32.07 -11.00 -5.52
N PHE A 267 -31.31 -10.35 -6.41
CA PHE A 267 -29.96 -9.90 -6.11
C PHE A 267 -29.94 -8.86 -4.99
N MET A 268 -30.88 -7.91 -5.00
CA MET A 268 -31.04 -6.88 -3.95
C MET A 268 -31.60 -7.43 -2.64
N ALA A 269 -32.44 -8.47 -2.69
CA ALA A 269 -33.13 -9.01 -1.52
C ALA A 269 -32.22 -9.81 -0.57
N CYS A 270 -31.08 -10.33 -1.04
CA CYS A 270 -30.19 -11.10 -0.19
C CYS A 270 -29.43 -10.20 0.81
N PRO A 271 -29.61 -10.38 2.13
CA PRO A 271 -28.95 -9.55 3.15
C PRO A 271 -27.44 -9.79 3.22
N HIS A 272 -26.96 -10.95 2.76
CA HIS A 272 -25.54 -11.32 2.76
C HIS A 272 -24.84 -11.02 1.43
N ASN A 273 -25.49 -10.29 0.52
CA ASN A 273 -24.90 -9.99 -0.78
C ASN A 273 -23.68 -9.06 -0.64
N LEU A 274 -22.49 -9.61 -0.91
CA LEU A 274 -21.23 -8.89 -0.83
C LEU A 274 -21.05 -7.79 -1.89
N ALA A 275 -21.98 -7.65 -2.85
CA ALA A 275 -22.02 -6.51 -3.75
C ALA A 275 -22.36 -5.20 -3.02
N SER A 276 -23.17 -5.25 -1.96
CA SER A 276 -23.56 -4.06 -1.20
C SER A 276 -22.37 -3.48 -0.45
N ASN A 277 -22.14 -2.17 -0.62
CA ASN A 277 -21.02 -1.42 -0.01
C ASN A 277 -19.64 -2.10 -0.20
N ARG A 278 -19.43 -2.73 -1.37
CA ARG A 278 -18.23 -3.51 -1.66
C ARG A 278 -16.95 -2.68 -1.55
N GLN A 279 -16.94 -1.46 -2.09
CA GLN A 279 -15.72 -0.64 -2.12
C GLN A 279 -15.33 -0.23 -0.70
N THR A 280 -16.31 0.20 0.09
CA THR A 280 -16.12 0.55 1.50
C THR A 280 -15.60 -0.64 2.29
N ARG A 281 -16.25 -1.80 2.17
CA ARG A 281 -15.82 -3.02 2.88
C ARG A 281 -14.40 -3.43 2.48
N MET A 282 -14.08 -3.42 1.19
CA MET A 282 -12.79 -3.90 0.70
C MET A 282 -11.63 -2.92 0.95
N LEU A 283 -11.91 -1.67 1.27
CA LEU A 283 -10.89 -0.66 1.61
C LEU A 283 -10.73 -0.45 3.11
N ALA A 284 -11.73 -0.84 3.90
CA ALA A 284 -11.65 -0.76 5.34
C ALA A 284 -10.72 -1.84 5.92
N ASP A 285 -10.07 -1.50 7.03
CA ASP A 285 -9.61 -2.50 7.99
C ASP A 285 -10.84 -3.07 8.73
N LEU A 286 -11.19 -4.31 8.39
CA LEU A 286 -12.35 -4.99 8.94
C LEU A 286 -12.14 -5.46 10.38
N SER A 287 -10.89 -5.55 10.86
CA SER A 287 -10.62 -5.91 12.26
C SER A 287 -11.21 -4.89 13.24
N LEU A 288 -11.27 -3.61 12.83
CA LEU A 288 -11.84 -2.51 13.60
C LEU A 288 -13.35 -2.65 13.86
N VAL A 289 -14.03 -3.46 13.06
CA VAL A 289 -15.47 -3.70 13.18
C VAL A 289 -15.81 -5.14 13.58
N GLY A 290 -14.84 -5.89 14.10
CA GLY A 290 -15.05 -7.29 14.47
C GLY A 290 -15.19 -8.23 13.27
N CYS A 291 -14.50 -7.91 12.17
CA CYS A 291 -14.50 -8.69 10.93
C CYS A 291 -15.92 -8.90 10.38
N TYR A 292 -16.27 -10.14 10.05
CA TYR A 292 -17.58 -10.52 9.50
C TYR A 292 -18.59 -10.95 10.58
N ASN A 293 -18.16 -11.11 11.83
CA ASN A 293 -18.97 -11.49 13.00
C ASN A 293 -19.00 -10.33 14.02
N SER A 294 -19.43 -9.16 13.56
CA SER A 294 -19.47 -7.96 14.38
C SER A 294 -20.52 -8.05 15.48
N SER A 295 -20.15 -7.67 16.71
CA SER A 295 -21.09 -7.44 17.82
C SER A 295 -21.61 -5.99 17.87
N LEU A 296 -21.11 -5.12 16.97
CA LEU A 296 -21.51 -3.71 16.91
C LEU A 296 -22.92 -3.54 16.33
N SER A 297 -23.57 -2.43 16.69
CA SER A 297 -24.78 -2.02 15.98
C SER A 297 -24.47 -1.75 14.50
N SER A 298 -25.46 -1.92 13.62
CA SER A 298 -25.27 -1.66 12.18
C SER A 298 -24.80 -0.23 11.91
N ILE A 299 -25.25 0.75 12.72
CA ILE A 299 -24.90 2.16 12.56
C ILE A 299 -23.43 2.40 12.92
N GLU A 300 -22.97 1.87 14.06
CA GLU A 300 -21.58 2.01 14.49
C GLU A 300 -20.63 1.28 13.54
N ARG A 301 -21.00 0.06 13.13
CA ARG A 301 -20.24 -0.71 12.14
C ARG A 301 -20.09 0.05 10.82
N ASP A 302 -21.18 0.58 10.29
CA ASP A 302 -21.18 1.36 9.04
C ASP A 302 -20.28 2.60 9.15
N ARG A 303 -20.40 3.35 10.27
CA ARG A 303 -19.61 4.55 10.53
C ARG A 303 -18.11 4.25 10.61
N LEU A 304 -17.72 3.23 11.38
CA LEU A 304 -16.32 2.84 11.57
C LEU A 304 -15.71 2.30 10.27
N MET A 305 -16.44 1.44 9.55
CA MET A 305 -16.00 0.88 8.28
C MET A 305 -15.79 1.98 7.23
N LEU A 306 -16.71 2.94 7.11
CA LEU A 306 -16.56 4.05 6.19
C LEU A 306 -15.40 4.99 6.56
N ALA A 307 -15.24 5.33 7.83
CA ALA A 307 -14.13 6.14 8.30
C ALA A 307 -12.78 5.45 8.01
N SER A 308 -12.69 4.14 8.24
CA SER A 308 -11.52 3.31 7.90
C SER A 308 -11.23 3.32 6.40
N ALA A 309 -12.24 3.10 5.55
CA ALA A 309 -12.09 3.13 4.10
C ALA A 309 -11.61 4.49 3.57
N LYS A 310 -12.22 5.60 4.03
CA LYS A 310 -11.80 6.97 3.67
C LYS A 310 -10.36 7.24 4.07
N ARG A 311 -9.96 6.80 5.28
CA ARG A 311 -8.58 6.93 5.78
C ARG A 311 -7.60 6.14 4.91
N ASN A 312 -7.87 4.87 4.64
CA ASN A 312 -6.96 4.01 3.89
C ASN A 312 -6.84 4.48 2.43
N LEU A 313 -7.94 4.89 1.80
CA LEU A 313 -7.92 5.47 0.45
C LEU A 313 -7.14 6.79 0.40
N LYS A 314 -7.28 7.65 1.43
CA LYS A 314 -6.46 8.87 1.56
C LYS A 314 -4.99 8.54 1.77
N TYR A 315 -4.68 7.47 2.50
CA TYR A 315 -3.30 7.07 2.71
C TYR A 315 -2.66 6.55 1.41
N MET A 316 -3.39 5.80 0.58
CA MET A 316 -2.83 5.23 -0.65
C MET A 316 -2.13 6.29 -1.52
N PRO A 317 -0.91 6.01 -2.02
CA PRO A 317 -0.20 6.94 -2.89
C PRO A 317 -0.95 7.25 -4.18
N PHE A 318 -1.72 6.29 -4.71
CA PHE A 318 -2.50 6.50 -5.91
C PHE A 318 -3.80 5.69 -5.89
N PHE A 319 -4.87 6.31 -6.38
CA PHE A 319 -6.06 5.63 -6.86
C PHE A 319 -6.63 6.42 -8.03
N MET A 320 -7.41 5.77 -8.88
CA MET A 320 -8.14 6.44 -9.96
C MET A 320 -9.63 6.13 -9.94
N LEU A 321 -10.38 6.92 -10.69
CA LEU A 321 -11.81 6.75 -10.91
C LEU A 321 -12.02 6.13 -12.30
N THR A 322 -12.87 5.11 -12.41
CA THR A 322 -13.17 4.45 -13.69
C THR A 322 -13.71 5.44 -14.74
N GLU A 323 -14.43 6.46 -14.29
CA GLU A 323 -15.09 7.49 -15.08
C GLU A 323 -14.13 8.55 -15.66
N TYR A 324 -12.85 8.54 -15.23
CA TYR A 324 -11.87 9.58 -15.60
C TYR A 324 -10.50 8.98 -15.96
N GLN A 325 -10.47 8.18 -17.03
CA GLN A 325 -9.29 7.39 -17.43
C GLN A 325 -8.03 8.23 -17.69
N LYS A 326 -8.11 9.31 -18.50
CA LYS A 326 -6.95 10.17 -18.79
C LYS A 326 -6.42 10.91 -17.55
N VAL A 327 -7.32 11.36 -16.68
CA VAL A 327 -6.96 11.97 -15.39
C VAL A 327 -6.22 10.95 -14.52
N GLY A 328 -6.71 9.71 -14.49
CA GLY A 328 -6.08 8.60 -13.79
C GLY A 328 -4.70 8.26 -14.35
N GLN A 329 -4.55 8.17 -15.68
CA GLN A 329 -3.28 7.93 -16.34
C GLN A 329 -2.25 9.00 -15.95
N TYR A 330 -2.55 10.28 -16.21
CA TYR A 330 -1.65 11.38 -15.88
C TYR A 330 -1.28 11.37 -14.38
N SER A 331 -2.27 11.19 -13.50
CA SER A 331 -2.01 11.17 -12.06
C SER A 331 -1.10 10.01 -11.64
N PHE A 332 -1.25 8.83 -12.23
CA PHE A 332 -0.35 7.69 -11.98
C PHE A 332 1.07 8.01 -12.44
N GLU A 333 1.18 8.49 -13.68
CA GLU A 333 2.44 8.77 -14.34
C GLU A 333 3.27 9.80 -13.56
N GLU A 334 2.65 10.89 -13.09
CA GLU A 334 3.33 11.90 -12.27
C GLU A 334 3.57 11.42 -10.82
N THR A 335 2.72 10.57 -10.25
CA THR A 335 2.94 10.04 -8.89
C THR A 335 4.14 9.10 -8.82
N PHE A 336 4.34 8.26 -9.84
CA PHE A 336 5.37 7.22 -9.82
C PHE A 336 6.56 7.50 -10.74
N GLY A 337 6.55 8.60 -11.48
CA GLY A 337 7.59 8.91 -12.47
C GLY A 337 7.67 7.87 -13.60
N MET A 338 6.56 7.19 -13.88
CA MET A 338 6.45 6.18 -14.94
C MET A 338 5.61 6.70 -16.09
N ARG A 339 5.69 6.07 -17.26
CA ARG A 339 4.90 6.43 -18.44
C ARG A 339 4.27 5.20 -19.05
N PHE A 340 3.03 5.32 -19.53
CA PHE A 340 2.40 4.30 -20.34
C PHE A 340 2.69 4.56 -21.83
N ALA A 341 2.96 3.50 -22.57
CA ALA A 341 3.14 3.46 -24.02
C ALA A 341 1.81 3.46 -24.80
N VAL A 342 0.69 3.45 -24.08
CA VAL A 342 -0.67 3.43 -24.62
C VAL A 342 -1.52 4.38 -23.78
N ALA A 343 -2.25 5.27 -24.45
CA ALA A 343 -3.19 6.17 -23.80
C ALA A 343 -4.37 5.38 -23.22
N PHE A 344 -4.86 5.78 -22.04
CA PHE A 344 -6.07 5.18 -21.50
C PHE A 344 -7.30 5.76 -22.23
N GLU A 345 -8.20 4.87 -22.62
CA GLU A 345 -9.42 5.22 -23.33
C GLU A 345 -10.66 5.17 -22.44
N GLN A 346 -11.53 6.17 -22.57
CA GLN A 346 -12.76 6.27 -21.80
C GLN A 346 -13.90 5.52 -22.51
N HIS A 347 -14.30 4.36 -21.97
CA HIS A 347 -15.44 3.60 -22.49
C HIS A 347 -16.69 3.80 -21.63
N ASN A 348 -17.56 4.71 -22.06
CA ASN A 348 -18.82 5.00 -21.37
C ASN A 348 -19.96 4.04 -21.75
N ALA A 349 -19.88 3.42 -22.94
CA ALA A 349 -20.83 2.41 -23.42
C ALA A 349 -20.63 1.06 -22.69
N THR A 350 -21.08 0.99 -21.44
CA THR A 350 -20.90 -0.19 -20.58
C THR A 350 -22.19 -0.98 -20.43
N LEU A 351 -22.09 -2.29 -20.14
CA LEU A 351 -23.25 -3.12 -19.78
C LEU A 351 -24.05 -2.54 -18.62
N SER A 352 -23.38 -1.87 -17.68
CA SER A 352 -24.02 -1.16 -16.57
C SER A 352 -24.80 0.06 -17.04
N ALA A 353 -24.29 0.84 -18.01
CA ALA A 353 -25.02 1.99 -18.56
C ALA A 353 -26.29 1.54 -19.28
N ALA A 354 -26.20 0.48 -20.10
CA ALA A 354 -27.36 -0.14 -20.75
C ALA A 354 -28.37 -0.69 -19.72
N THR A 355 -27.89 -1.33 -18.65
CA THR A 355 -28.77 -1.84 -17.59
C THR A 355 -29.46 -0.72 -16.82
N MET A 356 -28.74 0.36 -16.52
CA MET A 356 -29.27 1.47 -15.75
C MET A 356 -30.40 2.19 -16.49
N ALA A 357 -30.32 2.25 -17.83
CA ALA A 357 -31.37 2.82 -18.68
C ALA A 357 -32.70 2.03 -18.66
N THR A 358 -32.70 0.78 -18.20
CA THR A 358 -33.91 -0.06 -18.12
C THR A 358 -34.53 -0.11 -16.74
N LEU A 359 -33.97 0.57 -15.74
CA LEU A 359 -34.45 0.50 -14.35
C LEU A 359 -35.55 1.52 -14.08
N THR A 360 -36.50 1.15 -13.23
CA THR A 360 -37.45 2.11 -12.65
C THR A 360 -36.75 3.01 -11.62
N PRO A 361 -37.30 4.20 -11.31
CA PRO A 361 -36.79 5.06 -10.25
C PRO A 361 -36.67 4.33 -8.90
N GLU A 362 -37.65 3.48 -8.56
CA GLU A 362 -37.68 2.75 -7.28
C GLU A 362 -36.57 1.70 -7.19
N GLN A 363 -36.29 0.99 -8.30
CA GLN A 363 -35.16 0.06 -8.38
C GLN A 363 -33.83 0.81 -8.23
N LEU A 364 -33.69 1.95 -8.91
CA LEU A 364 -32.49 2.78 -8.82
C LEU A 364 -32.26 3.27 -7.39
N ASP A 365 -33.30 3.73 -6.71
CA ASP A 365 -33.23 4.17 -5.32
C ASP A 365 -32.94 3.02 -4.35
N ALA A 366 -33.47 1.81 -4.60
CA ALA A 366 -33.12 0.62 -3.84
C ALA A 366 -31.62 0.29 -3.97
N VAL A 367 -31.07 0.33 -5.18
CA VAL A 367 -29.63 0.14 -5.41
C VAL A 367 -28.80 1.21 -4.70
N ARG A 368 -29.23 2.48 -4.72
CA ARG A 368 -28.57 3.57 -4.00
C ARG A 368 -28.57 3.31 -2.49
N ARG A 369 -29.70 2.94 -1.90
CA ARG A 369 -29.81 2.64 -0.45
C ARG A 369 -28.90 1.48 -0.03
N LEU A 370 -28.83 0.42 -0.82
CA LEU A 370 -27.93 -0.73 -0.56
C LEU A 370 -26.44 -0.34 -0.60
N ASN A 371 -26.09 0.72 -1.32
CA ASN A 371 -24.73 1.18 -1.51
C ASN A 371 -24.46 2.57 -0.88
N LYS A 372 -25.20 2.92 0.18
CA LYS A 372 -25.11 4.24 0.84
C LYS A 372 -23.69 4.62 1.27
N LEU A 373 -22.89 3.65 1.77
CA LEU A 373 -21.53 3.92 2.21
C LEU A 373 -20.59 4.09 1.03
N ASP A 374 -20.77 3.27 0.00
CA ASP A 374 -20.00 3.40 -1.25
C ASP A 374 -20.28 4.74 -1.93
N LEU A 375 -21.51 5.28 -1.84
CA LEU A 375 -21.84 6.61 -2.36
C LEU A 375 -21.09 7.72 -1.63
N GLU A 376 -21.09 7.68 -0.30
CA GLU A 376 -20.35 8.66 0.51
C GLU A 376 -18.82 8.52 0.36
N LEU A 377 -18.33 7.29 0.18
CA LEU A 377 -16.93 7.03 -0.15
C LEU A 377 -16.57 7.54 -1.54
N TYR A 378 -17.44 7.33 -2.54
CA TYR A 378 -17.20 7.77 -3.92
C TYR A 378 -17.16 9.28 -4.04
N GLU A 379 -18.04 9.99 -3.34
CA GLU A 379 -18.00 11.46 -3.25
C GLU A 379 -16.67 11.94 -2.67
N PHE A 380 -16.26 11.36 -1.54
CA PHE A 380 -14.95 11.64 -0.93
C PHE A 380 -13.79 11.34 -1.90
N ALA A 381 -13.80 10.17 -2.54
CA ALA A 381 -12.78 9.74 -3.49
C ALA A 381 -12.70 10.68 -4.70
N THR A 382 -13.85 11.15 -5.19
CA THR A 382 -13.93 12.09 -6.31
C THR A 382 -13.27 13.41 -5.96
N ASN A 383 -13.64 14.00 -4.82
CA ASN A 383 -13.06 15.25 -4.35
C ASN A 383 -11.54 15.13 -4.15
N LEU A 384 -11.11 14.04 -3.50
CA LEU A 384 -9.68 13.80 -3.26
C LEU A 384 -8.91 13.56 -4.56
N ALA A 385 -9.42 12.76 -5.50
CA ALA A 385 -8.77 12.51 -6.79
C ALA A 385 -8.57 13.80 -7.59
N PHE A 386 -9.59 14.64 -7.69
CA PHE A 386 -9.48 15.93 -8.40
C PHE A 386 -8.65 16.97 -7.65
N GLN A 387 -8.60 16.92 -6.32
CA GLN A 387 -7.64 17.71 -5.55
C GLN A 387 -6.21 17.31 -5.89
N ARG A 388 -5.89 16.01 -5.86
CA ARG A 388 -4.55 15.48 -6.20
C ARG A 388 -4.16 15.80 -7.64
N PHE A 389 -5.09 15.60 -8.58
CA PHE A 389 -4.87 15.92 -9.99
C PHE A 389 -4.57 17.40 -10.20
N ARG A 390 -5.34 18.31 -9.57
CA ARG A 390 -5.07 19.75 -9.66
C ARG A 390 -3.70 20.11 -9.10
N HIS A 391 -3.33 19.51 -7.97
CA HIS A 391 -2.01 19.73 -7.37
C HIS A 391 -0.86 19.30 -8.28
N LEU A 392 -0.98 18.14 -8.92
CA LEU A 392 -0.03 17.65 -9.92
C LEU A 392 0.05 18.59 -11.13
N ARG A 393 -1.11 18.91 -11.70
CA ARG A 393 -1.26 19.81 -12.84
C ARG A 393 -0.61 21.17 -12.59
N ASP A 394 -0.89 21.78 -11.43
CA ASP A 394 -0.47 23.14 -11.12
C ASP A 394 1.05 23.23 -10.86
N ARG A 395 1.70 22.09 -10.55
CA ARG A 395 3.17 21.97 -10.40
C ARG A 395 3.88 21.62 -11.71
N ASP A 396 3.17 21.19 -12.75
CA ASP A 396 3.74 20.78 -14.02
C ASP A 396 3.68 21.91 -15.07
N PRO A 397 4.79 22.63 -15.33
CA PRO A 397 4.82 23.71 -16.31
C PRO A 397 4.56 23.22 -17.74
N TYR A 398 4.66 21.92 -18.00
CA TYR A 398 4.42 21.29 -19.31
C TYR A 398 3.10 20.51 -19.35
N PHE A 399 2.20 20.71 -18.38
CA PHE A 399 0.96 19.94 -18.23
C PHE A 399 0.17 19.84 -19.53
N VAL A 400 -0.12 20.96 -20.20
CA VAL A 400 -0.96 20.98 -21.40
C VAL A 400 -0.38 20.07 -22.48
N GLN A 401 0.93 20.17 -22.71
CA GLN A 401 1.63 19.34 -23.68
C GLN A 401 1.61 17.88 -23.27
N ARG A 402 2.01 17.55 -22.02
CA ARG A 402 2.05 16.17 -21.55
C ARG A 402 0.69 15.49 -21.54
N PHE A 403 -0.35 16.20 -21.10
CA PHE A 403 -1.71 15.66 -21.03
C PHE A 403 -2.32 15.40 -22.41
N GLN A 404 -1.96 16.21 -23.42
CA GLN A 404 -2.37 15.99 -24.81
C GLN A 404 -1.71 14.77 -25.44
N HIS A 405 -0.45 14.49 -25.09
CA HIS A 405 0.38 13.43 -25.67
C HIS A 405 0.54 12.22 -24.71
N LEU A 406 -0.47 11.97 -23.85
CA LEU A 406 -0.49 10.78 -23.00
C LEU A 406 -0.47 9.53 -23.86
N GLY A 407 0.37 8.54 -23.50
CA GLY A 407 0.54 7.33 -24.31
C GLY A 407 1.53 7.45 -25.47
N GLU A 408 2.11 8.65 -25.70
CA GLU A 408 3.11 8.86 -26.75
C GLU A 408 4.51 8.89 -26.14
N LEU A 409 5.35 7.90 -26.48
CA LEU A 409 6.73 7.84 -26.00
C LEU A 409 7.69 8.42 -27.04
N PRO A 410 8.59 9.35 -26.69
CA PRO A 410 9.56 9.92 -27.62
C PRO A 410 10.44 8.88 -28.32
N SER A 411 10.67 7.73 -27.66
CA SER A 411 11.50 6.61 -28.14
C SER A 411 10.75 5.62 -29.05
N ARG A 412 9.42 5.70 -29.16
CA ARG A 412 8.60 4.83 -30.01
C ARG A 412 7.76 5.67 -30.97
N GLN A 413 8.20 5.76 -32.23
CA GLN A 413 7.54 6.54 -33.29
C GLN A 413 6.20 5.96 -33.78
N SER A 414 5.71 4.86 -33.19
CA SER A 414 4.43 4.24 -33.57
C SER A 414 3.51 4.11 -32.35
N VAL A 415 2.26 4.58 -32.48
CA VAL A 415 1.20 4.33 -31.50
C VAL A 415 0.97 2.82 -31.45
N THR A 416 1.44 2.17 -30.39
CA THR A 416 1.08 0.77 -30.13
C THR A 416 -0.37 0.74 -29.70
N GLU A 417 -1.26 0.24 -30.55
CA GLU A 417 -2.67 0.04 -30.17
C GLU A 417 -2.79 -1.07 -29.13
N PHE A 418 -3.61 -0.82 -28.10
CA PHE A 418 -3.91 -1.84 -27.10
C PHE A 418 -4.74 -2.96 -27.72
N ASN A 419 -4.30 -4.20 -27.56
CA ASN A 419 -5.05 -5.35 -28.05
C ASN A 419 -6.26 -5.64 -27.16
N TRP A 420 -7.42 -5.11 -27.58
CA TRP A 420 -8.72 -5.26 -26.94
C TRP A 420 -9.25 -6.70 -26.92
N ASP A 421 -8.93 -7.52 -27.92
CA ASP A 421 -9.36 -8.93 -27.99
C ASP A 421 -8.86 -9.72 -26.78
N SER A 422 -7.67 -9.36 -26.28
CA SER A 422 -7.13 -10.00 -25.08
C SER A 422 -7.99 -9.76 -23.84
N VAL A 423 -8.78 -8.68 -23.75
CA VAL A 423 -9.68 -8.36 -22.63
C VAL A 423 -10.94 -9.22 -22.63
N ILE A 424 -11.42 -9.59 -23.82
CA ILE A 424 -12.64 -10.38 -23.99
C ILE A 424 -12.43 -11.81 -23.49
N GLU A 425 -11.27 -12.42 -23.81
CA GLU A 425 -10.91 -13.79 -23.38
C GLU A 425 -10.88 -13.99 -21.85
N ASP A 426 -10.66 -12.93 -21.06
CA ASP A 426 -10.61 -13.01 -19.59
C ASP A 426 -11.99 -12.83 -18.91
N THR A 427 -13.03 -12.43 -19.65
CA THR A 427 -14.38 -12.22 -19.09
C THR A 427 -15.26 -13.47 -19.08
N THR A 428 -14.77 -14.55 -19.68
CA THR A 428 -15.40 -15.87 -19.72
C THR A 428 -14.95 -16.79 -18.57
N ASP A 429 -14.34 -16.24 -17.51
CA ASP A 429 -13.87 -16.96 -16.32
C ASP A 429 -15.06 -17.53 -15.51
N ILE A 430 -15.65 -18.59 -16.05
CA ILE A 430 -16.39 -19.62 -15.33
C ILE A 430 -15.33 -20.63 -14.89
N ASP A 431 -14.86 -20.51 -13.65
CA ASP A 431 -14.33 -21.64 -12.86
C ASP A 431 -14.44 -21.32 -11.36
#